data_AF-A0AAU5UC91-F1
#
_entry.id   AF-A0AAU5UC91-F1
#
_cell.length_a   1.000
_cell.length_b   1.000
_cell.length_c   1.000
_cell.angle_alpha   90.00
_cell.angle_beta   90.00
_cell.angle_gamma   90.00
#
_symmetry.space_group_name_H-M   'P 1'
#
loop_
_entity.id
_entity.type
_entity.pdbx_description
1 polymer ?
#
loop_
_entity_poly.entity_id
_entity_poly.type
_entity_poly.pdbx_seq_one_letter_code
_entity_poly.pdbx_strand_id
1 'polypeptide(L)' 'MPTTFHAEYLPPGAAAQCIDFILTTKPIEVNDVGLLFTDEHLLPSGPGYLSDHIGLLARLQIPNPTASNSHQRSARPQ' A
#
# COMPACT_ATOMS: atom_id res chain seq x y z
N MET A 1 -6.54 6.49 12.99
CA MET A 1 -5.78 5.95 11.84
C MET A 1 -4.59 5.19 12.41
N PRO A 2 -4.18 4.06 11.82
CA PRO A 2 -2.94 3.38 12.21
C PRO A 2 -1.77 4.35 12.09
N THR A 3 -0.83 4.30 13.03
CA THR A 3 0.40 5.10 12.95
C THR A 3 1.33 4.48 11.91
N THR A 4 2.10 5.30 11.20
CA THR A 4 3.06 4.82 10.19
C THR A 4 4.51 5.06 10.62
N PHE A 5 4.72 5.25 11.93
CA PHE A 5 6.01 5.59 12.53
C PHE A 5 6.16 4.91 13.88
N HIS A 6 7.35 4.41 14.18
CA HIS A 6 7.71 3.77 15.44
C HIS A 6 7.93 4.82 16.53
N ALA A 7 7.19 4.74 17.62
CA ALA A 7 7.13 5.80 18.63
C ALA A 7 8.47 5.97 19.38
N GLU A 8 9.31 4.96 19.39
CA GLU A 8 10.61 4.92 20.07
C GLU A 8 11.63 5.90 19.46
N TYR A 9 11.44 6.28 18.20
CA TYR A 9 12.30 7.24 17.51
C TYR A 9 11.78 8.68 17.59
N LEU A 10 10.64 8.91 18.25
CA LEU A 10 10.08 10.23 18.39
C LEU A 10 10.72 11.02 19.55
N PRO A 11 10.79 12.35 19.43
CA PRO A 11 11.13 13.20 20.57
C PRO A 11 10.16 12.99 21.73
N PRO A 12 10.60 13.16 22.98
CA PRO A 12 9.73 13.07 24.15
C PRO A 12 8.50 13.98 24.04
N GLY A 13 7.32 13.40 24.28
CA GLY A 13 6.04 14.12 24.21
C GLY A 13 5.44 14.24 22.81
N ALA A 14 6.12 13.77 21.76
CA ALA A 14 5.52 13.64 20.44
C ALA A 14 4.73 12.33 20.32
N ALA A 15 3.70 12.33 19.46
CA ALA A 15 2.87 11.17 19.19
C ALA A 15 3.10 10.70 17.75
N ALA A 16 3.16 9.37 17.55
CA ALA A 16 3.27 8.80 16.22
C ALA A 16 2.02 9.14 15.41
N GLN A 17 2.23 9.58 14.16
CA GLN A 17 1.17 10.00 13.26
C GLN A 17 1.11 9.08 12.04
N CYS A 18 -0.02 9.14 11.34
CA CYS A 18 -0.15 8.56 10.02
C CYS A 18 0.34 9.60 9.01
N ILE A 19 1.54 9.41 8.48
CA ILE A 19 2.19 10.35 7.56
C ILE A 19 2.57 9.71 6.23
N ASP A 20 2.43 8.40 6.11
CA ASP A 20 2.69 7.64 4.88
C ASP A 20 1.37 7.21 4.24
N PHE A 21 1.28 7.33 2.91
CA PHE A 21 0.05 7.03 2.18
C PHE A 21 0.35 6.42 0.81
N ILE A 22 -0.49 5.47 0.40
CA ILE A 22 -0.60 5.03 -0.99
C ILE A 22 -1.97 5.48 -1.49
N LEU A 23 -1.97 6.44 -2.42
CA LEU A 23 -3.19 6.96 -3.02
C LEU A 23 -3.34 6.40 -4.44
N THR A 24 -4.53 5.89 -4.75
CA THR A 24 -4.87 5.39 -6.09
C THR A 24 -6.05 6.14 -6.67
N THR A 25 -6.25 6.02 -7.98
CA THR A 25 -7.41 6.57 -8.69
C THR A 25 -8.10 5.48 -9.48
N LYS A 26 -9.39 5.68 -9.76
CA LYS A 26 -10.14 4.78 -10.65
C LYS A 26 -9.52 4.82 -12.06
N PRO A 27 -9.40 3.68 -12.75
CA PRO A 27 -10.01 2.38 -12.41
C PRO A 27 -9.05 1.39 -11.71
N ILE A 28 -8.00 1.87 -11.05
CA ILE A 28 -7.06 0.99 -10.33
C ILE A 28 -7.72 0.47 -9.06
N GLU A 29 -7.86 -0.85 -8.96
CA GLU A 29 -8.44 -1.51 -7.80
C GLU A 29 -7.35 -1.93 -6.80
N VAL A 30 -7.67 -1.90 -5.52
CA VAL A 30 -6.79 -2.38 -4.44
C VAL A 30 -7.25 -3.78 -4.06
N ASN A 31 -6.43 -4.79 -4.38
CA ASN A 31 -6.77 -6.18 -4.13
C ASN A 31 -6.40 -6.61 -2.71
N ASP A 32 -5.32 -6.05 -2.16
CA ASP A 32 -4.82 -6.41 -0.84
C ASP A 32 -3.95 -5.29 -0.25
N VAL A 33 -3.85 -5.24 1.07
CA VAL A 33 -3.07 -4.25 1.82
C VAL A 33 -2.30 -4.92 2.95
N GLY A 34 -1.15 -4.34 3.31
CA GLY A 34 -0.33 -4.84 4.40
C GLY A 34 0.64 -3.79 4.92
N LEU A 35 1.34 -4.15 5.99
CA LEU A 35 2.44 -3.38 6.56
C LEU A 35 3.75 -4.15 6.37
N LEU A 36 4.85 -3.42 6.28
CA LEU A 36 6.21 -3.94 6.17
C LEU A 36 7.07 -3.31 7.27
N PHE A 37 8.12 -4.02 7.68
CA PHE A 37 9.10 -3.52 8.67
C PHE A 37 8.47 -3.16 10.02
N THR A 38 7.46 -3.93 10.46
CA THR A 38 6.73 -3.69 11.71
C THR A 38 7.46 -4.19 12.95
N ASP A 39 8.38 -5.14 12.79
CA ASP A 39 8.97 -5.87 13.89
C ASP A 39 10.43 -5.48 14.08
N GLU A 40 10.89 -5.57 15.33
CA GLU A 40 12.32 -5.44 15.62
C GLU A 40 13.09 -6.63 15.06
N HIS A 41 14.30 -6.34 14.60
CA HIS A 41 15.26 -7.32 14.15
C HIS A 41 16.56 -7.18 14.95
N LEU A 42 17.30 -8.29 15.06
CA LEU A 42 18.65 -8.23 15.62
C LEU A 42 19.59 -7.62 14.57
N LEU A 43 20.06 -6.40 14.80
CA LEU A 43 21.00 -5.68 13.94
C LEU A 43 22.41 -5.70 14.54
N PRO A 44 23.47 -5.39 13.76
CA PRO A 44 24.84 -5.31 14.28
C PRO A 44 25.01 -4.33 15.47
N SER A 45 24.13 -3.32 15.57
CA SER A 45 24.09 -2.33 16.65
C SER A 45 23.24 -2.74 17.85
N GLY A 46 22.61 -3.93 17.82
CA GLY A 46 21.62 -4.38 18.80
C GLY A 46 20.21 -4.52 18.19
N PRO A 47 19.22 -4.95 19.00
CA PRO A 47 17.83 -4.99 18.55
C PRO A 47 17.33 -3.61 18.12
N GLY A 48 16.56 -3.58 17.02
CA GLY A 48 15.90 -2.36 16.56
C GLY A 48 15.14 -2.58 15.26
N TYR A 49 14.41 -1.56 14.84
CA TYR A 49 13.67 -1.59 13.58
C TYR A 49 14.58 -1.29 12.39
N LEU A 50 14.21 -1.80 11.22
CA LEU A 50 14.93 -1.54 9.96
C LEU A 50 14.75 -0.11 9.45
N SER A 51 13.68 0.55 9.88
CA SER A 51 13.36 1.96 9.62
C SER A 51 12.56 2.49 10.80
N ASP A 52 12.61 3.79 11.01
CA ASP A 52 11.73 4.55 11.90
C ASP A 52 10.30 4.67 11.37
N HIS A 53 10.09 4.50 10.06
CA HIS A 53 8.78 4.38 9.44
C HIS A 53 8.30 2.92 9.35
N ILE A 54 6.99 2.74 9.44
CA ILE A 54 6.31 1.48 9.12
C ILE A 54 5.99 1.49 7.63
N GLY A 55 6.51 0.52 6.88
CA GLY A 55 6.29 0.43 5.45
C GLY A 55 4.84 0.08 5.11
N LEU A 56 4.31 0.69 4.05
CA LEU A 56 2.99 0.37 3.51
C LEU A 56 3.11 -0.54 2.29
N LEU A 57 2.25 -1.55 2.20
CA LEU A 57 2.12 -2.43 1.04
C LEU A 57 0.70 -2.38 0.51
N ALA A 58 0.56 -2.21 -0.80
CA ALA A 58 -0.70 -2.37 -1.51
C ALA A 58 -0.47 -3.23 -2.75
N ARG A 59 -1.29 -4.27 -2.95
CA ARG A 59 -1.36 -5.02 -4.20
C ARG A 59 -2.45 -4.40 -5.06
N LEU A 60 -2.05 -3.85 -6.20
CA LEU A 60 -2.94 -3.11 -7.09
C LEU A 60 -3.25 -3.92 -8.34
N GLN A 61 -4.50 -3.87 -8.79
CA GLN A 61 -4.91 -4.37 -10.09
C GLN A 61 -5.06 -3.21 -11.05
N ILE A 62 -4.21 -3.21 -12.07
CA ILE A 62 -4.24 -2.22 -13.15
C ILE A 62 -5.15 -2.77 -14.26
N PRO A 63 -6.21 -2.04 -14.65
CA PRO A 63 -7.09 -2.45 -15.73
C PRO A 63 -6.31 -2.68 -17.02
N ASN A 64 -6.56 -3.80 -17.68
CA ASN A 64 -5.98 -4.04 -18.99
C ASN A 64 -6.80 -3.25 -20.04
N PRO A 65 -6.21 -2.25 -20.74
CA PRO A 65 -6.94 -1.40 -21.68
C PRO A 65 -7.50 -2.14 -22.91
N THR A 66 -7.20 -3.43 -23.09
CA THR A 66 -7.60 -4.22 -24.28
C THR A 66 -8.85 -5.08 -24.08
N ALA A 67 -9.47 -5.10 -22.90
CA ALA A 67 -10.62 -5.97 -22.61
C ALA A 67 -11.99 -5.45 -23.14
N SER A 68 -12.04 -4.35 -23.90
CA SER A 68 -13.27 -3.79 -24.46
C SER A 68 -13.26 -3.84 -25.99
N ASN A 69 -13.55 -5.01 -26.58
CA ASN A 69 -14.30 -5.15 -27.84
C ASN A 69 -14.38 -6.62 -28.29
N SER A 70 -15.35 -7.35 -27.77
CA SER A 70 -16.01 -8.41 -28.53
C SER A 70 -17.43 -8.50 -28.03
N HIS A 71 -18.40 -8.71 -28.92
CA HIS A 71 -19.86 -8.71 -28.70
C HIS A 71 -20.59 -7.38 -28.94
N GLN A 72 -20.60 -6.94 -30.20
CA GLN A 72 -21.87 -6.74 -30.93
C GLN A 72 -21.63 -6.56 -32.44
N ARG A 73 -21.55 -7.67 -33.18
CA ARG A 73 -22.02 -7.72 -34.57
C ARG A 73 -23.09 -8.81 -34.62
N SER A 74 -24.29 -8.48 -34.17
CA SER A 74 -25.47 -9.28 -34.52
C SER A 74 -25.91 -8.86 -35.91
N ALA A 75 -25.87 -9.80 -36.84
CA ALA A 75 -26.31 -9.66 -38.21
C ALA A 75 -27.79 -9.20 -38.27
N ARG A 76 -28.09 -8.26 -39.18
CA ARG A 76 -29.45 -7.99 -39.66
C ARG A 76 -29.70 -8.95 -40.84
N PRO A 77 -30.71 -9.82 -40.81
CA PRO A 77 -31.18 -10.47 -42.04
C PRO A 77 -31.97 -9.47 -42.89
N GLN A 78 -31.93 -9.70 -44.20
CA GLN A 78 -32.59 -8.94 -45.26
C GLN A 78 -34.10 -9.10 -45.21
#